data_AF-A0A6A6LCU9-F1
#
_entry.id   AF-A0A6A6LCU9-F1
#
_cell.length_a   1.000
_cell.length_b   1.000
_cell.length_c   1.000
_cell.angle_alpha   90.00
_cell.angle_beta   90.00
_cell.angle_gamma   90.00
#
_symmetry.space_group_name_H-M   'P 1'
#
loop_
_entity.id
_entity.type
_entity.pdbx_description
1 polymer ?
#
loop_
_entity_poly.entity_id
_entity_poly.type
_entity_poly.pdbx_seq_one_letter_code
_entity_poly.pdbx_strand_id
1 'polypeptide(L)'
;MEQFRQIGEVLGSLKALMVLQDDIQINQRQCCLLLNIFTVAFNTIAEEIKQNLKLEEKNTKWKPLEEPLRELHRVFKDGEFYVRRCLDNKDWWAKVVSLHQNKDSIEFHIYNLLSNFPAVIEAIETAGEISGLDQEEMQKKRVMLVKKYDRSWNDPKLFQWRFGKQYLVSREICSQFESAMREDGWLLVEGIKQKIKAGSLTKSEQRLGDVLLKKLNGQLLVNRKLPPSSILLGSEDYQVRRRLGGGSQYKEIQWLGESYALRHFFEDIEPLSSEISNLLSLSHPNIVQYLCGFYDEEKKECFLVMELMSKDLYAYMKENSSSRRQVLFSLPIVVDVMLQVARGMEFLHSRKIYVGDLNPTNIFLKPRKSTEGYFHVKVSGFGLTSIENNPSRHASSNQSAFDPGIWHAPEVLAENEHRN
;
A
#
# COMPACT_ATOMS: atom_id res chain seq x y z
N MET A 1 -19.11 6.67 22.00
CA MET A 1 -19.73 5.33 22.06
C MET A 1 -20.13 4.78 20.71
N GLU A 2 -20.88 5.52 19.88
CA GLU A 2 -21.34 4.98 18.58
C GLU A 2 -20.19 4.57 17.65
N GLN A 3 -19.16 5.40 17.50
CA GLN A 3 -17.98 5.05 16.70
C GLN A 3 -17.27 3.79 17.22
N PHE A 4 -17.16 3.64 18.55
CA PHE A 4 -16.57 2.44 19.17
C PHE A 4 -17.40 1.18 18.90
N ARG A 5 -18.73 1.30 18.93
CA ARG A 5 -19.65 0.21 18.57
C ARG A 5 -19.44 -0.22 17.12
N GLN A 6 -19.32 0.73 16.19
CA GLN A 6 -19.06 0.46 14.78
C GLN A 6 -17.71 -0.24 14.54
N ILE A 7 -16.66 0.15 15.25
CA ILE A 7 -15.37 -0.59 15.22
C ILE A 7 -15.59 -2.04 15.65
N GLY A 8 -16.37 -2.27 16.71
CA GLY A 8 -16.72 -3.62 17.18
C GLY A 8 -17.51 -4.44 16.15
N GLU A 9 -18.45 -3.82 15.43
CA GLU A 9 -19.19 -4.47 14.33
C GLU A 9 -18.26 -4.92 13.20
N VAL A 10 -17.35 -4.04 12.77
CA VAL A 10 -16.37 -4.36 11.73
C VAL A 10 -15.42 -5.46 12.18
N LEU A 11 -14.94 -5.42 13.43
CA LEU A 11 -14.12 -6.50 13.99
C LEU A 11 -14.89 -7.83 14.07
N GLY A 12 -16.18 -7.78 14.41
CA GLY A 12 -17.06 -8.95 14.40
C GLY A 12 -17.21 -9.54 13.00
N SER A 13 -17.43 -8.69 12.00
CA SER A 13 -17.48 -9.10 10.58
C SER A 13 -16.15 -9.70 10.12
N LEU A 14 -15.02 -9.08 10.48
CA LEU A 14 -13.69 -9.60 10.20
C LEU A 14 -13.46 -10.98 10.83
N LYS A 15 -13.88 -11.18 12.09
CA LYS A 15 -13.83 -12.50 12.75
C LYS A 15 -14.68 -13.53 12.01
N ALA A 16 -15.87 -13.16 11.55
CA ALA A 16 -16.75 -14.05 10.79
C ALA A 16 -16.12 -14.46 9.45
N LEU A 17 -15.47 -13.53 8.74
CA LEU A 17 -14.72 -13.85 7.51
C LEU A 17 -13.56 -14.82 7.79
N MET A 18 -12.83 -14.59 8.87
CA MET A 18 -11.67 -15.40 9.27
C MET A 18 -12.03 -16.78 9.83
N VAL A 19 -13.32 -17.13 10.00
CA VAL A 19 -13.74 -18.52 10.24
C VAL A 19 -13.34 -19.41 9.06
N LEU A 20 -13.36 -18.86 7.85
CA LEU A 20 -12.94 -19.52 6.60
C LEU A 20 -11.47 -19.26 6.28
N GLN A 21 -10.62 -19.02 7.28
CA GLN A 21 -9.21 -18.69 7.05
C GLN A 21 -8.46 -19.77 6.25
N ASP A 22 -8.88 -21.03 6.29
CA ASP A 22 -8.24 -22.13 5.55
C ASP A 22 -8.48 -22.03 4.03
N ASP A 23 -9.49 -21.28 3.61
CA ASP A 23 -9.74 -20.98 2.19
C ASP A 23 -8.83 -19.85 1.66
N ILE A 24 -8.12 -19.14 2.54
CA ILE A 24 -7.16 -18.10 2.15
C ILE A 24 -5.87 -18.75 1.63
N GLN A 25 -5.76 -18.81 0.31
CA GLN A 25 -4.62 -19.46 -0.36
C GLN A 25 -3.34 -18.60 -0.38
N ILE A 26 -3.46 -17.27 -0.22
CA ILE A 26 -2.33 -16.34 -0.23
C ILE A 26 -2.54 -15.34 0.89
N ASN A 27 -1.47 -15.05 1.65
CA ASN A 27 -1.44 -14.12 2.77
C ASN A 27 -2.28 -14.54 3.99
N GLN A 28 -2.48 -15.86 4.20
CA GLN A 28 -3.24 -16.38 5.33
C GLN A 28 -2.66 -15.90 6.66
N ARG A 29 -1.34 -16.03 6.87
CA ARG A 29 -0.67 -15.61 8.11
C ARG A 29 -0.74 -14.11 8.32
N GLN A 30 -0.58 -13.33 7.24
CA GLN A 30 -0.78 -11.89 7.27
C GLN A 30 -2.22 -11.47 7.62
N CYS A 31 -3.24 -12.20 7.16
CA CYS A 31 -4.64 -11.97 7.55
C CYS A 31 -4.89 -12.35 9.03
N CYS A 32 -4.34 -13.48 9.50
CA CYS A 32 -4.42 -13.86 10.92
C CYS A 32 -3.74 -12.83 11.82
N LEU A 33 -2.56 -12.33 11.43
CA LEU A 33 -1.85 -11.27 12.13
C LEU A 33 -2.69 -9.99 12.22
N LEU A 34 -3.29 -9.58 11.10
CA LEU A 34 -4.14 -8.39 11.06
C LEU A 34 -5.33 -8.52 12.02
N LEU A 35 -6.03 -9.66 12.00
CA LEU A 35 -7.12 -9.94 12.93
C LEU A 35 -6.66 -9.91 14.39
N ASN A 36 -5.50 -10.52 14.68
CA ASN A 36 -4.94 -10.55 16.03
C ASN A 36 -4.69 -9.12 16.54
N ILE A 37 -3.95 -8.31 15.78
CA ILE A 37 -3.62 -6.94 16.18
C ILE A 37 -4.88 -6.08 16.30
N PHE A 38 -5.84 -6.20 15.38
CA PHE A 38 -7.12 -5.49 15.48
C PHE A 38 -7.91 -5.90 16.73
N THR A 39 -7.84 -7.17 17.12
CA THR A 39 -8.46 -7.65 18.36
C THR A 39 -7.76 -7.07 19.59
N VAL A 40 -6.42 -7.06 19.62
CA VAL A 40 -5.66 -6.46 20.72
C VAL A 40 -5.90 -4.96 20.81
N ALA A 41 -5.94 -4.26 19.67
CA ALA A 41 -6.28 -2.84 19.56
C ALA A 41 -7.64 -2.53 20.18
N PHE A 42 -8.68 -3.27 19.75
CA PHE A 42 -10.04 -3.09 20.26
C PHE A 42 -10.13 -3.37 21.77
N ASN A 43 -9.51 -4.45 22.24
CA ASN A 43 -9.52 -4.80 23.66
C ASN A 43 -8.77 -3.77 24.52
N THR A 44 -7.65 -3.25 24.01
CA THR A 44 -6.86 -2.19 24.70
C THR A 44 -7.69 -0.93 24.83
N ILE A 45 -8.36 -0.49 23.75
CA ILE A 45 -9.27 0.67 23.80
C ILE A 45 -10.43 0.42 24.77
N ALA A 46 -11.03 -0.77 24.74
CA ALA A 46 -12.12 -1.12 25.65
C ALA A 46 -11.68 -1.00 27.11
N GLU A 47 -10.47 -1.46 27.42
CA GLU A 47 -9.91 -1.39 28.77
C GLU A 47 -9.60 0.05 29.18
N GLU A 48 -8.96 0.84 28.31
CA GLU A 48 -8.68 2.25 28.55
C GLU A 48 -9.96 3.08 28.75
N ILE A 49 -11.01 2.81 27.98
CA ILE A 49 -12.33 3.43 28.17
C ILE A 49 -12.90 3.08 29.55
N LYS A 50 -12.85 1.79 29.95
CA LYS A 50 -13.38 1.34 31.25
C LYS A 50 -12.60 1.92 32.43
N GLN A 51 -11.29 2.04 32.31
CA GLN A 51 -10.43 2.54 33.38
C GLN A 51 -10.52 4.05 33.55
N ASN A 52 -10.64 4.80 32.44
CA ASN A 52 -10.50 6.26 32.47
C ASN A 52 -11.83 7.02 32.41
N LEU A 53 -12.89 6.44 31.83
CA LEU A 53 -14.14 7.15 31.52
C LEU A 53 -15.35 6.60 32.29
N LYS A 54 -16.31 7.50 32.57
CA LYS A 54 -17.63 7.16 33.14
C LYS A 54 -18.70 7.10 32.05
N LEU A 55 -19.49 6.04 32.02
CA LEU A 55 -20.47 5.77 30.95
C LEU A 55 -21.64 6.77 30.96
N GLU A 56 -21.97 7.31 32.13
CA GLU A 56 -23.02 8.30 32.36
C GLU A 56 -22.71 9.61 31.61
N GLU A 57 -21.43 9.88 31.37
CA GLU A 57 -20.94 11.12 30.74
C GLU A 57 -20.79 11.01 29.21
N LYS A 58 -21.30 9.92 28.61
CA LYS A 58 -21.10 9.59 27.18
C LYS A 58 -21.59 10.65 26.20
N ASN A 59 -22.58 11.45 26.58
CA ASN A 59 -23.18 12.48 25.71
C ASN A 59 -22.58 13.88 25.93
N THR A 60 -21.71 14.05 26.93
CA THR A 60 -21.17 15.35 27.33
C THR A 60 -19.66 15.40 27.17
N LYS A 61 -18.93 14.50 27.84
CA LYS A 61 -17.46 14.56 27.94
C LYS A 61 -16.71 13.72 26.92
N TRP A 62 -17.41 12.84 26.20
CA TRP A 62 -16.78 11.92 25.24
C TRP A 62 -16.65 12.50 23.82
N LYS A 63 -17.03 13.76 23.61
CA LYS A 63 -16.94 14.43 22.30
C LYS A 63 -15.52 14.38 21.68
N PRO A 64 -14.42 14.53 22.43
CA PRO A 64 -13.06 14.44 21.87
C PRO A 64 -12.72 13.08 21.24
N LEU A 65 -13.39 12.00 21.64
CA LEU A 65 -13.14 10.65 21.12
C LEU A 65 -13.73 10.43 19.72
N GLU A 66 -14.63 11.31 19.25
CA GLU A 66 -15.41 11.06 18.06
C GLU A 66 -14.55 10.95 16.79
N GLU A 67 -13.70 11.94 16.52
CA GLU A 67 -12.84 11.94 15.33
C GLU A 67 -11.78 10.83 15.36
N PRO A 68 -11.00 10.62 16.45
CA PRO A 68 -10.02 9.54 16.50
C PRO A 68 -10.64 8.16 16.32
N LEU A 69 -11.82 7.90 16.92
CA LEU A 69 -12.51 6.62 16.74
C LEU A 69 -13.11 6.48 15.34
N ARG A 70 -13.56 7.57 14.70
CA ARG A 70 -14.04 7.54 13.32
C ARG A 70 -12.91 7.19 12.35
N GLU A 71 -11.73 7.76 12.58
CA GLU A 71 -10.53 7.45 11.81
C GLU A 71 -10.09 5.99 12.00
N LEU A 72 -10.13 5.52 13.24
CA LEU A 72 -9.82 4.12 13.55
C LEU A 72 -10.84 3.14 12.95
N HIS A 73 -12.12 3.49 12.96
CA HIS A 73 -13.17 2.73 12.28
C HIS A 73 -12.88 2.58 10.78
N ARG A 74 -12.41 3.65 10.13
CA ARG A 74 -11.95 3.60 8.74
C ARG A 74 -10.82 2.59 8.55
N VAL A 75 -9.79 2.64 9.40
CA VAL A 75 -8.66 1.69 9.35
C VAL A 75 -9.13 0.24 9.49
N PHE A 76 -10.08 -0.03 10.40
CA PHE A 76 -10.66 -1.37 10.56
C PHE A 76 -11.41 -1.82 9.31
N LYS A 77 -12.19 -0.93 8.67
CA LYS A 77 -12.87 -1.23 7.40
C LYS A 77 -11.89 -1.50 6.26
N ASP A 78 -10.80 -0.74 6.17
CA ASP A 78 -9.74 -0.97 5.19
C ASP A 78 -9.14 -2.38 5.36
N GLY A 79 -8.86 -2.78 6.60
CA GLY A 79 -8.33 -4.12 6.90
C GLY A 79 -9.33 -5.25 6.63
N GLU A 80 -10.61 -5.05 6.95
CA GLU A 80 -11.67 -6.00 6.59
C GLU A 80 -11.78 -6.19 5.07
N PHE A 81 -11.72 -5.09 4.30
CA PHE A 81 -11.75 -5.15 2.85
C PHE A 81 -10.52 -5.89 2.27
N TYR A 82 -9.35 -5.71 2.88
CA TYR A 82 -8.16 -6.47 2.52
C TYR A 82 -8.32 -7.97 2.73
N VAL A 83 -8.87 -8.40 3.88
CA VAL A 83 -9.16 -9.82 4.13
C VAL A 83 -10.17 -10.37 3.13
N ARG A 84 -11.25 -9.63 2.82
CA ARG A 84 -12.19 -10.02 1.76
C ARG A 84 -11.50 -10.23 0.41
N ARG A 85 -10.56 -9.35 0.05
CA ARG A 85 -9.79 -9.48 -1.19
C ARG A 85 -8.91 -10.74 -1.20
N CYS A 86 -8.35 -11.13 -0.05
CA CYS A 86 -7.55 -12.36 0.04
C CYS A 86 -8.43 -13.62 -0.06
N LEU A 87 -9.65 -13.56 0.48
CA LEU A 87 -10.67 -14.62 0.41
C LEU A 87 -11.38 -14.75 -0.95
N ASP A 88 -11.42 -13.71 -1.78
CA ASP A 88 -12.17 -13.67 -3.04
C ASP A 88 -11.90 -14.89 -3.95
N ASN A 89 -12.88 -15.47 -4.64
CA ASN A 89 -12.70 -16.71 -5.43
C ASN A 89 -12.12 -16.48 -6.84
N LYS A 90 -11.32 -15.43 -7.01
CA LYS A 90 -10.64 -15.11 -8.29
C LYS A 90 -9.64 -16.19 -8.69
N ASP A 91 -9.28 -16.17 -9.98
CA ASP A 91 -8.26 -17.05 -10.53
C ASP A 91 -7.00 -17.07 -9.65
N TRP A 92 -6.52 -18.28 -9.37
CA TRP A 92 -5.42 -18.47 -8.43
C TRP A 92 -4.12 -17.87 -8.95
N TRP A 93 -3.81 -18.01 -10.24
CA TRP A 93 -2.60 -17.42 -10.82
C TRP A 93 -2.67 -15.89 -10.84
N ALA A 94 -3.84 -15.32 -11.12
CA ALA A 94 -4.04 -13.88 -11.01
C ALA A 94 -3.80 -13.36 -9.59
N LYS A 95 -4.28 -14.10 -8.58
CA LYS A 95 -3.97 -13.78 -7.18
C LYS A 95 -2.48 -13.86 -6.92
N VAL A 96 -1.81 -14.93 -7.35
CA VAL A 96 -0.35 -15.07 -7.16
C VAL A 96 0.38 -13.89 -7.80
N VAL A 97 0.12 -13.57 -9.06
CA VAL A 97 0.75 -12.44 -9.77
C VAL A 97 0.51 -11.11 -9.06
N SER A 98 -0.65 -10.93 -8.44
CA SER A 98 -1.04 -9.67 -7.79
C SER A 98 -0.60 -9.57 -6.33
N LEU A 99 -0.36 -10.70 -5.64
CA LEU A 99 -0.16 -10.75 -4.19
C LEU A 99 1.17 -11.37 -3.74
N HIS A 100 1.96 -12.00 -4.63
CA HIS A 100 3.19 -12.72 -4.26
C HIS A 100 4.26 -11.85 -3.59
N GLN A 101 4.27 -10.55 -3.86
CA GLN A 101 5.17 -9.59 -3.21
C GLN A 101 4.45 -8.68 -2.21
N ASN A 102 3.15 -8.89 -2.00
CA ASN A 102 2.30 -7.97 -1.25
C ASN A 102 2.64 -8.00 0.25
N LYS A 103 2.87 -6.80 0.79
CA LYS A 103 3.15 -6.55 2.21
C LYS A 103 2.10 -5.63 2.83
N ASP A 104 0.96 -5.46 2.17
CA ASP A 104 0.00 -4.40 2.51
C ASP A 104 -0.61 -4.60 3.89
N SER A 105 -0.73 -5.85 4.38
CA SER A 105 -1.19 -6.12 5.75
C SER A 105 -0.37 -5.33 6.78
N ILE A 106 0.96 -5.36 6.66
CA ILE A 106 1.87 -4.69 7.59
C ILE A 106 2.12 -3.25 7.17
N GLU A 107 2.59 -3.06 5.94
CA GLU A 107 3.04 -1.76 5.42
C GLU A 107 1.89 -0.78 5.21
N PHE A 108 0.64 -1.24 5.10
CA PHE A 108 -0.50 -0.34 4.91
C PHE A 108 -1.50 -0.42 6.07
N HIS A 109 -2.06 -1.60 6.35
CA HIS A 109 -3.15 -1.71 7.32
C HIS A 109 -2.68 -1.58 8.77
N ILE A 110 -1.66 -2.34 9.18
CA ILE A 110 -1.07 -2.23 10.52
C ILE A 110 -0.36 -0.89 10.69
N TYR A 111 0.34 -0.39 9.67
CA TYR A 111 0.91 0.96 9.69
C TYR A 111 -0.15 2.03 9.99
N ASN A 112 -1.28 2.02 9.26
CA ASN A 112 -2.35 2.99 9.47
C ASN A 112 -2.99 2.82 10.86
N LEU A 113 -3.09 1.59 11.36
CA LEU A 113 -3.53 1.35 12.73
C LEU A 113 -2.58 2.02 13.73
N LEU A 114 -1.30 1.67 13.69
CA LEU A 114 -0.30 2.18 14.64
C LEU A 114 -0.10 3.68 14.55
N SER A 115 -0.36 4.29 13.39
CA SER A 115 -0.28 5.74 13.20
C SER A 115 -1.49 6.49 13.80
N ASN A 116 -2.68 5.88 13.77
CA ASN A 116 -3.91 6.50 14.30
C ASN A 116 -4.21 6.11 15.75
N PHE A 117 -3.68 4.99 16.23
CA PHE A 117 -3.91 4.47 17.57
C PHE A 117 -3.49 5.44 18.69
N PRO A 118 -2.35 6.16 18.59
CA PRO A 118 -1.94 7.10 19.64
C PRO A 118 -2.95 8.23 19.88
N ALA A 119 -3.60 8.73 18.82
CA ALA A 119 -4.63 9.77 18.93
C ALA A 119 -5.88 9.26 19.69
N VAL A 120 -6.21 7.97 19.57
CA VAL A 120 -7.31 7.36 20.32
C VAL A 120 -6.97 7.27 21.81
N ILE A 121 -5.76 6.80 22.14
CA ILE A 121 -5.28 6.71 23.53
C ILE A 121 -5.24 8.10 24.17
N GLU A 122 -4.65 9.08 23.49
CA GLU A 122 -4.58 10.46 24.00
C GLU A 122 -5.97 11.06 24.19
N ALA A 123 -6.90 10.86 23.24
CA ALA A 123 -8.26 11.36 23.39
C ALA A 123 -9.02 10.73 24.58
N ILE A 124 -8.78 9.44 24.86
CA ILE A 124 -9.34 8.77 26.06
C ILE A 124 -8.74 9.37 27.33
N GLU A 125 -7.43 9.59 27.36
CA GLU A 125 -6.72 10.18 28.49
C GLU A 125 -7.18 11.60 28.79
N THR A 126 -7.29 12.43 27.76
CA THR A 126 -7.76 13.83 27.86
C THR A 126 -9.23 13.91 28.29
N ALA A 127 -10.10 13.02 27.79
CA ALA A 127 -11.47 12.92 28.28
C ALA A 127 -11.54 12.36 29.71
N GLY A 128 -10.62 11.47 30.08
CA GLY A 128 -10.50 10.88 31.40
C GLY A 128 -10.05 11.88 32.47
N GLU A 129 -9.18 12.83 32.11
CA GLU A 129 -8.72 13.92 32.99
C GLU A 129 -9.90 14.74 33.53
N ILE A 130 -10.89 15.01 32.68
CA ILE A 130 -12.08 15.80 33.03
C ILE A 130 -13.29 14.95 33.44
N SER A 131 -13.16 13.62 33.48
CA SER A 131 -14.26 12.71 33.82
C SER A 131 -14.55 12.70 35.32
N GLY A 132 -15.83 12.65 35.70
CA GLY A 132 -16.29 12.77 37.09
C GLY A 132 -16.50 14.20 37.59
N LEU A 133 -16.81 14.33 38.88
CA LEU A 133 -16.99 15.63 39.57
C LEU A 133 -15.96 15.86 40.69
N ASP A 134 -15.17 14.85 41.03
CA ASP A 134 -14.16 14.90 42.09
C ASP A 134 -12.89 15.62 41.60
N GLN A 135 -12.64 16.81 42.12
CA GLN A 135 -11.47 17.62 41.76
C GLN A 135 -10.15 16.96 42.17
N GLU A 136 -10.13 16.17 43.24
CA GLU A 136 -8.91 15.47 43.68
C GLU A 136 -8.55 14.34 42.70
N GLU A 137 -9.57 13.59 42.23
CA GLU A 137 -9.42 12.56 41.20
C GLU A 137 -8.87 13.16 39.90
N MET A 138 -9.45 14.29 39.45
CA MET A 138 -8.98 15.02 38.25
C MET A 138 -7.52 15.47 38.39
N GLN A 139 -7.14 16.03 39.54
CA GLN A 139 -5.78 16.49 39.77
C GLN A 139 -4.78 15.32 39.79
N LYS A 140 -5.16 14.17 40.36
CA LYS A 140 -4.34 12.94 40.34
C LYS A 140 -4.13 12.43 38.91
N LYS A 141 -5.20 12.40 38.09
CA LYS A 141 -5.10 12.03 36.66
C LYS A 141 -4.19 12.97 35.88
N ARG A 142 -4.32 14.29 36.09
CA ARG A 142 -3.42 15.29 35.48
C ARG A 142 -1.95 15.03 35.83
N VAL A 143 -1.63 14.78 37.09
CA VAL A 143 -0.26 14.45 37.52
C VAL A 143 0.24 13.15 36.88
N MET A 144 -0.61 12.13 36.74
CA MET A 144 -0.27 10.91 36.03
C MET A 144 0.10 11.18 34.57
N LEU A 145 -0.71 11.97 33.85
CA LEU A 145 -0.46 12.31 32.44
C LEU A 145 0.82 13.13 32.25
N VAL A 146 1.09 14.11 33.12
CA VAL A 146 2.35 14.89 33.08
C VAL A 146 3.56 13.97 33.21
N LYS A 147 3.51 12.97 34.12
CA LYS A 147 4.60 11.99 34.27
C LYS A 147 4.71 11.01 33.09
N LYS A 148 3.60 10.71 32.42
CA LYS A 148 3.57 9.86 31.22
C LYS A 148 4.32 10.51 30.06
N TYR A 149 4.13 11.81 29.84
CA TYR A 149 4.74 12.57 28.75
C TYR A 149 6.05 13.28 29.13
N ASP A 150 6.69 12.84 30.23
CA ASP A 150 7.98 13.37 30.64
C ASP A 150 9.07 13.06 29.61
N ARG A 151 10.01 14.00 29.41
CA ARG A 151 11.10 13.87 28.42
C ARG A 151 12.04 12.71 28.72
N SER A 152 12.08 12.20 29.95
CA SER A 152 12.85 11.01 30.32
C SER A 152 12.43 9.75 29.57
N TRP A 153 11.22 9.71 28.98
CA TRP A 153 10.73 8.60 28.17
C TRP A 153 11.14 8.67 26.69
N ASN A 154 11.93 9.65 26.27
CA ASN A 154 12.42 9.81 24.88
C ASN A 154 13.54 8.82 24.51
N ASP A 155 13.30 7.53 24.74
CA ASP A 155 14.14 6.43 24.27
C ASP A 155 13.23 5.29 23.75
N PRO A 156 13.50 4.73 22.56
CA PRO A 156 12.65 3.69 21.98
C PRO A 156 12.47 2.44 22.85
N LYS A 157 13.51 2.02 23.59
CA LYS A 157 13.43 0.84 24.46
C LYS A 157 12.65 1.15 25.73
N LEU A 158 12.88 2.30 26.35
CA LEU A 158 12.11 2.74 27.51
C LEU A 158 10.62 2.88 27.17
N PHE A 159 10.29 3.50 26.03
CA PHE A 159 8.92 3.59 25.55
C PHE A 159 8.31 2.19 25.34
N GLN A 160 9.01 1.29 24.65
CA GLN A 160 8.54 -0.07 24.43
C GLN A 160 8.31 -0.83 25.74
N TRP A 161 9.21 -0.73 26.72
CA TRP A 161 9.06 -1.41 28.00
C TRP A 161 7.89 -0.88 28.81
N ARG A 162 7.70 0.44 28.84
CA ARG A 162 6.70 1.08 29.69
C ARG A 162 5.31 1.10 29.06
N PHE A 163 5.23 1.36 27.76
CA PHE A 163 3.98 1.63 27.03
C PHE A 163 3.74 0.68 25.86
N GLY A 164 4.62 -0.29 25.60
CA GLY A 164 4.52 -1.15 24.42
C GLY A 164 3.22 -1.95 24.32
N LYS A 165 2.64 -2.38 25.46
CA LYS A 165 1.31 -3.02 25.46
C LYS A 165 0.20 -2.03 25.11
N GLN A 166 0.26 -0.82 25.66
CA GLN A 166 -0.74 0.23 25.43
C GLN A 166 -0.74 0.66 23.96
N TYR A 167 0.42 0.74 23.30
CA TYR A 167 0.53 1.19 21.91
C TYR A 167 0.77 0.07 20.89
N LEU A 168 0.48 -1.18 21.25
CA LEU A 168 0.55 -2.33 20.33
C LEU A 168 1.94 -2.59 19.72
N VAL A 169 3.01 -2.20 20.42
CA VAL A 169 4.42 -2.35 20.01
C VAL A 169 5.20 -3.23 20.99
N SER A 170 4.52 -4.20 21.62
CA SER A 170 5.18 -5.18 22.47
C SER A 170 6.14 -6.05 21.64
N ARG A 171 7.15 -6.64 22.29
CA ARG A 171 8.15 -7.50 21.61
C ARG A 171 7.49 -8.65 20.88
N GLU A 172 6.44 -9.22 21.47
CA GLU A 172 5.66 -10.31 20.89
C GLU A 172 5.00 -9.88 19.59
N ILE A 173 4.33 -8.71 19.56
CA ILE A 173 3.67 -8.18 18.36
C ILE A 173 4.70 -7.87 17.27
N CYS A 174 5.79 -7.18 17.62
CA CYS A 174 6.85 -6.84 16.65
C CYS A 174 7.47 -8.09 16.01
N SER A 175 7.68 -9.17 16.79
CA SER A 175 8.25 -10.42 16.27
C SER A 175 7.34 -11.13 15.26
N GLN A 176 6.02 -10.93 15.34
CA GLN A 176 5.05 -11.55 14.45
C GLN A 176 5.03 -10.95 13.04
N PHE A 177 5.48 -9.69 12.88
CA PHE A 177 5.46 -9.01 11.59
C PHE A 177 6.35 -9.74 10.57
N GLU A 178 7.59 -10.02 10.96
CA GLU A 178 8.52 -10.75 10.09
C GLU A 178 8.12 -12.22 9.92
N SER A 179 7.64 -12.88 10.98
CA SER A 179 7.30 -14.30 10.89
C SER A 179 6.12 -14.55 9.95
N ALA A 180 5.07 -13.73 10.03
CA ALA A 180 3.89 -13.87 9.17
C ALA A 180 4.25 -13.75 7.68
N MET A 181 5.08 -12.77 7.32
CA MET A 181 5.53 -12.58 5.94
C MET A 181 6.41 -13.74 5.45
N ARG A 182 7.33 -14.22 6.29
CA ARG A 182 8.21 -15.36 5.93
C ARG A 182 7.41 -16.64 5.74
N GLU A 183 6.46 -16.91 6.63
CA GLU A 183 5.60 -18.09 6.56
C GLU A 183 4.71 -18.08 5.31
N ASP A 184 4.05 -16.96 5.01
CA ASP A 184 3.24 -16.83 3.80
C ASP A 184 4.08 -16.98 2.52
N GLY A 185 5.31 -16.43 2.52
CA GLY A 185 6.24 -16.62 1.41
C GLY A 185 6.60 -18.09 1.19
N TRP A 186 6.84 -18.85 2.27
CA TRP A 186 7.11 -20.30 2.18
C TRP A 186 5.88 -21.09 1.71
N LEU A 187 4.70 -20.81 2.28
CA LEU A 187 3.44 -21.44 1.89
C LEU A 187 3.12 -21.21 0.42
N LEU A 188 3.35 -19.98 -0.07
CA LEU A 188 3.14 -19.64 -1.48
C LEU A 188 4.06 -20.45 -2.40
N VAL A 189 5.35 -20.55 -2.06
CA VAL A 189 6.32 -21.35 -2.84
C VAL A 189 5.88 -22.82 -2.88
N GLU A 190 5.43 -23.39 -1.76
CA GLU A 190 4.97 -24.77 -1.73
C GLU A 190 3.66 -24.96 -2.51
N GLY A 191 2.72 -24.02 -2.41
CA GLY A 191 1.47 -24.02 -3.17
C GLY A 191 1.72 -24.02 -4.69
N ILE A 192 2.68 -23.21 -5.17
CA ILE A 192 3.09 -23.19 -6.58
C ILE A 192 3.67 -24.54 -7.00
N LYS A 193 4.56 -25.13 -6.20
CA LYS A 193 5.13 -26.46 -6.51
C LYS A 193 4.05 -27.54 -6.60
N GLN A 194 3.08 -27.53 -5.69
CA GLN A 194 1.99 -28.50 -5.69
C GLN A 194 1.09 -28.34 -6.92
N LYS A 195 0.70 -27.11 -7.27
CA LYS A 195 -0.06 -26.79 -8.50
C LYS A 195 0.67 -27.27 -9.76
N ILE A 196 1.98 -27.05 -9.86
CA ILE A 196 2.80 -27.53 -10.99
C ILE A 196 2.80 -29.05 -11.07
N LYS A 197 2.98 -29.74 -9.94
CA LYS A 197 3.00 -31.22 -9.88
C LYS A 197 1.65 -31.86 -10.19
N ALA A 198 0.53 -31.17 -9.94
CA ALA A 198 -0.81 -31.69 -10.16
C ALA A 198 -1.16 -31.93 -11.66
N GLY A 199 -0.36 -31.42 -12.60
CA GLY A 199 -0.42 -31.79 -14.02
C GLY A 199 -1.60 -31.22 -14.84
N SER A 200 -2.54 -30.52 -14.21
CA SER A 200 -3.73 -29.93 -14.86
C SER A 200 -3.49 -28.51 -15.43
N LEU A 201 -2.24 -28.12 -15.66
CA LEU A 201 -1.89 -26.75 -16.09
C LEU A 201 -1.69 -26.66 -17.59
N THR A 202 -2.07 -25.53 -18.16
CA THR A 202 -1.65 -25.13 -19.51
C THR A 202 -0.13 -24.92 -19.56
N LYS A 203 0.44 -24.96 -20.76
CA LYS A 203 1.88 -24.74 -20.98
C LYS A 203 2.34 -23.34 -20.53
N SER A 204 1.48 -22.32 -20.66
CA SER A 204 1.75 -20.96 -20.19
C SER A 204 1.74 -20.88 -18.67
N GLU A 205 0.77 -21.49 -17.99
CA GLU A 205 0.69 -21.55 -16.53
C GLU A 205 1.87 -22.31 -15.90
N GLN A 206 2.27 -23.44 -16.49
CA GLN A 206 3.43 -24.18 -16.01
C GLN A 206 4.70 -23.31 -16.05
N ARG A 207 4.93 -22.62 -17.16
CA ARG A 207 6.06 -21.68 -17.32
C ARG A 207 5.97 -20.48 -16.38
N LEU A 208 4.76 -19.94 -16.18
CA LEU A 208 4.52 -18.85 -15.23
C LEU A 208 4.88 -19.31 -13.80
N GLY A 209 4.47 -20.51 -13.41
CA GLY A 209 4.82 -21.13 -12.13
C GLY A 209 6.33 -21.24 -11.93
N ASP A 210 7.07 -21.75 -12.92
CA ASP A 210 8.53 -21.85 -12.86
C ASP A 210 9.21 -20.48 -12.72
N VAL A 211 8.71 -19.47 -13.43
CA VAL A 211 9.20 -18.09 -13.34
C VAL A 211 8.94 -17.49 -11.96
N LEU A 212 7.74 -17.68 -11.42
CA LEU A 212 7.38 -17.20 -10.09
C LEU A 212 8.17 -17.89 -8.99
N LEU A 213 8.46 -19.19 -9.12
CA LEU A 213 9.35 -19.91 -8.19
C LEU A 213 10.77 -19.34 -8.22
N LYS A 214 11.32 -19.07 -9.41
CA LYS A 214 12.62 -18.41 -9.53
C LYS A 214 12.60 -17.01 -8.89
N LYS A 215 11.53 -16.25 -9.13
CA LYS A 215 11.32 -14.92 -8.53
C LYS A 215 11.30 -14.97 -7.01
N LEU A 216 10.49 -15.85 -6.42
CA LEU A 216 10.31 -15.97 -4.98
C LEU A 216 11.57 -16.51 -4.27
N ASN A 217 12.36 -17.35 -4.93
CA ASN A 217 13.64 -17.84 -4.39
C ASN A 217 14.80 -16.83 -4.56
N GLY A 218 14.54 -15.59 -5.03
CA GLY A 218 15.58 -14.59 -5.27
C GLY A 218 16.46 -14.89 -6.48
N GLN A 219 16.04 -15.82 -7.34
CA GLN A 219 16.76 -16.30 -8.53
C GLN A 219 16.23 -15.69 -9.84
N LEU A 220 15.45 -14.61 -9.73
CA LEU A 220 14.70 -13.94 -10.80
C LEU A 220 15.51 -13.72 -12.09
N LEU A 221 16.81 -13.51 -11.96
CA LEU A 221 17.76 -13.34 -13.07
C LEU A 221 19.08 -14.09 -12.84
N VAL A 222 19.02 -15.36 -12.41
CA VAL A 222 20.16 -16.26 -12.62
C VAL A 222 20.40 -16.28 -14.15
N ASN A 223 21.46 -15.58 -14.59
CA ASN A 223 21.85 -15.27 -15.98
C ASN A 223 21.25 -14.00 -16.66
N ARG A 224 20.68 -13.03 -15.93
CA ARG A 224 20.24 -11.72 -16.50
C ARG A 224 19.18 -11.75 -17.61
N LYS A 225 18.50 -12.88 -17.83
CA LYS A 225 17.46 -13.02 -18.86
C LYS A 225 16.04 -12.93 -18.29
N LEU A 226 15.21 -12.05 -18.85
CA LEU A 226 13.77 -12.08 -18.59
C LEU A 226 13.12 -13.33 -19.21
N PRO A 227 12.02 -13.80 -18.65
CA PRO A 227 11.27 -14.91 -19.20
C PRO A 227 10.64 -14.55 -20.57
N PRO A 228 10.36 -15.55 -21.43
CA PRO A 228 9.88 -15.29 -22.78
C PRO A 228 8.46 -14.69 -22.80
N SER A 229 8.22 -13.74 -23.71
CA SER A 229 6.93 -13.09 -23.95
C SER A 229 5.78 -14.07 -24.20
N SER A 230 6.08 -15.27 -24.73
CA SER A 230 5.10 -16.35 -24.96
C SER A 230 4.33 -16.81 -23.71
N ILE A 231 4.81 -16.52 -22.49
CA ILE A 231 4.07 -16.81 -21.25
C ILE A 231 2.87 -15.87 -21.11
N LEU A 232 3.05 -14.60 -21.46
CA LEU A 232 2.02 -13.58 -21.45
C LEU A 232 1.15 -13.68 -22.71
N LEU A 233 1.79 -13.58 -23.88
CA LEU A 233 1.12 -13.50 -25.18
C LEU A 233 0.51 -14.83 -25.63
N GLY A 234 0.96 -15.95 -25.05
CA GLY A 234 0.40 -17.28 -25.30
C GLY A 234 -0.74 -17.66 -24.36
N SER A 235 -1.15 -16.79 -23.44
CA SER A 235 -2.35 -17.02 -22.63
C SER A 235 -3.60 -16.85 -23.49
N GLU A 236 -4.54 -17.78 -23.40
CA GLU A 236 -5.77 -17.78 -24.22
C GLU A 236 -6.63 -16.54 -23.98
N ASP A 237 -6.60 -15.99 -22.77
CA ASP A 237 -7.38 -14.84 -22.34
C ASP A 237 -6.64 -13.50 -22.48
N TYR A 238 -5.41 -13.51 -23.03
CA TYR A 238 -4.64 -12.28 -23.19
C TYR A 238 -5.29 -11.36 -24.23
N GLN A 239 -5.64 -10.15 -23.79
CA GLN A 239 -6.22 -9.15 -24.68
C GLN A 239 -5.74 -7.74 -24.32
N VAL A 240 -5.34 -6.95 -25.33
CA VAL A 240 -5.15 -5.50 -25.15
C VAL A 240 -6.52 -4.81 -25.16
N ARG A 241 -6.92 -4.22 -24.04
CA ARG A 241 -8.22 -3.55 -23.87
C ARG A 241 -8.21 -2.13 -24.44
N ARG A 242 -7.20 -1.32 -24.09
CA ARG A 242 -7.03 0.06 -24.58
C ARG A 242 -5.60 0.55 -24.37
N ARG A 243 -5.24 1.67 -25.00
CA ARG A 243 -4.01 2.42 -24.67
C ARG A 243 -4.26 3.29 -23.44
N LEU A 244 -3.23 3.46 -22.61
CA LEU A 244 -3.25 4.28 -21.41
C LEU A 244 -2.39 5.53 -21.64
N GLY A 245 -2.94 6.70 -21.31
CA GLY A 245 -2.27 7.99 -21.57
C GLY A 245 -2.21 8.37 -23.05
N GLY A 246 -1.42 9.40 -23.36
CA GLY A 246 -1.23 9.90 -24.74
C GLY A 246 -0.14 9.17 -25.54
N GLY A 247 0.61 8.27 -24.90
CA GLY A 247 1.74 7.56 -25.52
C GLY A 247 1.40 6.17 -26.07
N SER A 248 2.32 5.58 -26.82
CA SER A 248 2.20 4.21 -27.35
C SER A 248 2.69 3.12 -26.39
N GLN A 249 3.39 3.51 -25.31
CA GLN A 249 4.09 2.57 -24.43
C GLN A 249 3.20 1.91 -23.38
N TYR A 250 2.12 2.57 -22.93
CA TYR A 250 1.27 2.05 -21.86
C TYR A 250 -0.07 1.54 -22.41
N LYS A 251 -0.47 0.35 -21.98
CA LYS A 251 -1.70 -0.33 -22.40
C LYS A 251 -2.40 -0.94 -21.19
N GLU A 252 -3.73 -0.95 -21.21
CA GLU A 252 -4.51 -1.80 -20.34
C GLU A 252 -4.66 -3.16 -21.01
N ILE A 253 -4.28 -4.22 -20.31
CA ILE A 253 -4.39 -5.59 -20.77
C ILE A 253 -5.30 -6.38 -19.85
N GLN A 254 -5.97 -7.38 -20.41
CA GLN A 254 -6.56 -8.46 -19.66
C GLN A 254 -5.62 -9.67 -19.73
N TRP A 255 -5.39 -10.29 -18.58
CA TRP A 255 -4.58 -11.51 -18.45
C TRP A 255 -4.95 -12.20 -17.14
N LEU A 256 -5.05 -13.53 -17.13
CA LEU A 256 -5.50 -14.34 -16.00
C LEU A 256 -6.87 -13.87 -15.44
N GLY A 257 -7.77 -13.43 -16.30
CA GLY A 257 -9.10 -12.93 -15.92
C GLY A 257 -9.12 -11.55 -15.24
N GLU A 258 -7.98 -10.91 -15.03
CA GLU A 258 -7.86 -9.59 -14.39
C GLU A 258 -7.31 -8.53 -15.35
N SER A 259 -7.47 -7.25 -14.98
CA SER A 259 -6.95 -6.12 -15.74
C SER A 259 -5.64 -5.59 -15.14
N TYR A 260 -4.64 -5.42 -15.99
CA TYR A 260 -3.31 -4.92 -15.64
C TYR A 260 -2.91 -3.76 -16.53
N ALA A 261 -1.96 -2.95 -16.04
CA ALA A 261 -1.24 -2.02 -16.90
C ALA A 261 -0.01 -2.73 -17.50
N LEU A 262 0.29 -2.46 -18.75
CA LEU A 262 1.44 -3.00 -19.47
C LEU A 262 2.27 -1.84 -20.01
N ARG A 263 3.54 -1.76 -19.60
CA ARG A 263 4.56 -0.93 -20.26
C ARG A 263 5.26 -1.78 -21.32
N HIS A 264 5.17 -1.35 -22.58
CA HIS A 264 5.68 -2.06 -23.75
C HIS A 264 6.61 -1.15 -24.55
N PHE A 265 7.83 -1.61 -24.83
CA PHE A 265 8.83 -0.87 -25.59
C PHE A 265 9.78 -1.81 -26.34
N PHE A 266 10.48 -1.24 -27.32
CA PHE A 266 11.44 -1.95 -28.19
C PHE A 266 12.84 -1.50 -27.81
N GLU A 267 13.60 -2.33 -27.10
CA GLU A 267 14.98 -2.07 -26.72
C GLU A 267 15.73 -3.40 -26.51
N ASP A 268 17.05 -3.35 -26.62
CA ASP A 268 17.90 -4.47 -26.21
C ASP A 268 17.87 -4.62 -24.68
N ILE A 269 17.68 -5.84 -24.19
CA ILE A 269 17.49 -6.06 -22.76
C ILE A 269 18.80 -6.10 -21.98
N GLU A 270 19.91 -6.49 -22.62
CA GLU A 270 21.20 -6.63 -21.95
C GLU A 270 21.60 -5.38 -21.13
N PRO A 271 21.56 -4.15 -21.68
CA PRO A 271 21.90 -2.94 -20.92
C PRO A 271 20.91 -2.61 -19.80
N LEU A 272 19.64 -3.02 -19.95
CA LEU A 272 18.56 -2.71 -19.01
C LEU A 272 18.31 -3.79 -17.96
N SER A 273 18.92 -4.98 -18.13
CA SER A 273 18.64 -6.18 -17.33
C SER A 273 18.74 -5.95 -15.83
N SER A 274 19.79 -5.25 -15.37
CA SER A 274 19.98 -4.93 -13.95
C SER A 274 18.92 -3.93 -13.44
N GLU A 275 18.57 -2.94 -14.26
CA GLU A 275 17.59 -1.92 -13.89
C GLU A 275 16.19 -2.52 -13.78
N ILE A 276 15.80 -3.35 -14.76
CA ILE A 276 14.53 -4.10 -14.73
C ILE A 276 14.49 -5.07 -13.56
N SER A 277 15.60 -5.76 -13.24
CA SER A 277 15.69 -6.63 -12.07
C SER A 277 15.38 -5.89 -10.78
N ASN A 278 16.01 -4.74 -10.60
CA ASN A 278 15.82 -3.92 -9.42
C ASN A 278 14.37 -3.47 -9.35
N LEU A 279 13.82 -3.00 -10.47
CA LEU A 279 12.43 -2.55 -10.59
C LEU A 279 11.42 -3.65 -10.20
N LEU A 280 11.61 -4.88 -10.70
CA LEU A 280 10.75 -6.04 -10.39
C LEU A 280 10.88 -6.55 -8.94
N SER A 281 11.94 -6.15 -8.23
CA SER A 281 12.18 -6.52 -6.82
C SER A 281 11.57 -5.55 -5.82
N LEU A 282 11.25 -4.32 -6.25
CA LEU A 282 10.65 -3.31 -5.38
C LEU A 282 9.25 -3.75 -4.99
N SER A 283 8.87 -3.53 -3.73
CA SER A 283 7.50 -3.68 -3.31
C SER A 283 7.18 -2.83 -2.08
N HIS A 284 6.20 -1.95 -2.25
CA HIS A 284 5.70 -1.05 -1.22
C HIS A 284 4.27 -0.60 -1.58
N PRO A 285 3.34 -0.42 -0.62
CA PRO A 285 1.97 -0.04 -0.90
C PRO A 285 1.83 1.30 -1.63
N ASN A 286 2.78 2.23 -1.48
CA ASN A 286 2.71 3.57 -2.08
C ASN A 286 3.62 3.80 -3.29
N ILE A 287 4.06 2.73 -3.95
CA ILE A 287 4.67 2.80 -5.28
C ILE A 287 3.89 1.89 -6.24
N VAL A 288 3.83 2.26 -7.52
CA VAL A 288 3.22 1.40 -8.54
C VAL A 288 4.07 0.15 -8.74
N GLN A 289 3.48 -1.01 -8.50
CA GLN A 289 4.15 -2.29 -8.50
C GLN A 289 4.36 -2.81 -9.93
N TYR A 290 5.61 -3.17 -10.24
CA TYR A 290 5.96 -4.01 -11.38
C TYR A 290 5.87 -5.48 -10.97
N LEU A 291 4.88 -6.20 -11.52
CA LEU A 291 4.51 -7.55 -11.11
C LEU A 291 5.36 -8.61 -11.82
N CYS A 292 5.45 -8.49 -13.15
CA CYS A 292 6.18 -9.41 -14.04
C CYS A 292 6.85 -8.64 -15.17
N GLY A 293 7.97 -9.19 -15.68
CA GLY A 293 8.62 -8.70 -16.90
C GLY A 293 8.83 -9.85 -17.87
N PHE A 294 8.65 -9.62 -19.16
CA PHE A 294 8.86 -10.60 -20.22
C PHE A 294 9.61 -9.98 -21.40
N TYR A 295 10.31 -10.81 -22.17
CA TYR A 295 11.10 -10.37 -23.32
C TYR A 295 10.90 -11.27 -24.53
N ASP A 296 10.90 -10.67 -25.72
CA ASP A 296 10.98 -11.33 -27.02
C ASP A 296 12.36 -11.05 -27.62
N GLU A 297 13.25 -12.06 -27.62
CA GLU A 297 14.63 -11.91 -28.12
C GLU A 297 14.68 -11.64 -29.63
N GLU A 298 13.73 -12.18 -30.41
CA GLU A 298 13.72 -12.02 -31.87
C GLU A 298 13.28 -10.62 -32.28
N LYS A 299 12.25 -10.08 -31.61
CA LYS A 299 11.68 -8.76 -31.92
C LYS A 299 12.28 -7.63 -31.10
N LYS A 300 13.10 -7.95 -30.10
CA LYS A 300 13.61 -7.02 -29.09
C LYS A 300 12.50 -6.25 -28.37
N GLU A 301 11.41 -6.94 -28.04
CA GLU A 301 10.25 -6.36 -27.35
C GLU A 301 10.28 -6.67 -25.86
N CYS A 302 10.13 -5.65 -25.02
CA CYS A 302 10.02 -5.79 -23.57
C CYS A 302 8.59 -5.49 -23.10
N PHE A 303 8.10 -6.34 -22.19
CA PHE A 303 6.75 -6.30 -21.64
C PHE A 303 6.83 -6.27 -20.12
N LEU A 304 6.48 -5.14 -19.49
CA LEU A 304 6.45 -5.01 -18.05
C LEU A 304 5.01 -4.88 -17.57
N VAL A 305 4.52 -5.93 -16.91
CA VAL A 305 3.16 -5.99 -16.34
C VAL A 305 3.18 -5.32 -14.97
N MET A 306 2.24 -4.40 -14.77
CA MET A 306 2.11 -3.54 -13.60
C MET A 306 0.68 -3.62 -13.07
N GLU A 307 0.49 -3.23 -11.82
CA GLU A 307 -0.87 -3.04 -11.31
C GLU A 307 -1.60 -1.91 -12.07
N LEU A 308 -2.91 -2.09 -12.28
CA LEU A 308 -3.73 -1.05 -12.90
C LEU A 308 -4.24 -0.04 -11.86
N MET A 309 -3.95 1.23 -12.11
CA MET A 309 -4.42 2.38 -11.34
C MET A 309 -5.61 3.05 -12.03
N SER A 310 -6.38 3.86 -11.30
CA SER A 310 -7.58 4.49 -11.85
C SER A 310 -7.27 5.74 -12.68
N LYS A 311 -6.60 6.73 -12.07
CA LYS A 311 -6.24 8.01 -12.70
C LYS A 311 -5.00 8.60 -12.02
N ASP A 312 -4.24 9.42 -12.73
CA ASP A 312 -3.23 10.28 -12.10
C ASP A 312 -3.86 11.51 -11.41
N LEU A 313 -3.11 12.13 -10.50
CA LEU A 313 -3.55 13.27 -9.71
C LEU A 313 -3.83 14.50 -10.59
N TYR A 314 -3.06 14.72 -11.66
CA TYR A 314 -3.32 15.81 -12.60
C TYR A 314 -4.67 15.68 -13.29
N ALA A 315 -4.95 14.51 -13.87
CA ALA A 315 -6.23 14.21 -14.51
C ALA A 315 -7.39 14.34 -13.52
N TYR A 316 -7.23 13.84 -12.30
CA TYR A 316 -8.22 13.98 -11.25
C TYR A 316 -8.47 15.46 -10.90
N MET A 317 -7.41 16.26 -10.72
CA MET A 317 -7.53 17.69 -10.46
C MET A 317 -8.25 18.40 -11.59
N LYS A 318 -7.89 18.14 -12.85
CA LYS A 318 -8.51 18.77 -14.02
C LYS A 318 -10.00 18.46 -14.14
N GLU A 319 -10.40 17.22 -13.88
CA GLU A 319 -11.81 16.79 -13.96
C GLU A 319 -12.68 17.36 -12.83
N ASN A 320 -12.10 17.53 -11.64
CA ASN A 320 -12.85 17.92 -10.45
C ASN A 320 -12.73 19.42 -10.14
N SER A 321 -11.80 20.12 -10.80
CA SER A 321 -11.68 21.57 -10.71
C SER A 321 -12.77 22.22 -11.54
N SER A 322 -13.65 22.98 -10.89
CA SER A 322 -14.60 23.85 -11.57
C SER A 322 -14.59 25.21 -10.90
N SER A 323 -14.97 26.26 -11.62
CA SER A 323 -15.09 27.62 -11.08
C SER A 323 -16.02 27.72 -9.86
N ARG A 324 -16.90 26.72 -9.66
CA ARG A 324 -17.81 26.62 -8.50
C ARG A 324 -17.26 25.76 -7.35
N ARG A 325 -16.24 24.93 -7.58
CA ARG A 325 -15.67 24.02 -6.58
C ARG A 325 -14.24 24.47 -6.26
N GLN A 326 -14.13 25.38 -5.29
CA GLN A 326 -12.83 25.92 -4.86
C GLN A 326 -11.99 24.92 -4.05
N VAL A 327 -12.63 23.91 -3.45
CA VAL A 327 -11.96 22.90 -2.61
C VAL A 327 -12.14 21.51 -3.24
N LEU A 328 -11.03 20.95 -3.72
CA LEU A 328 -10.96 19.60 -4.31
C LEU A 328 -10.98 18.50 -3.25
N PHE A 329 -10.16 18.68 -2.22
CA PHE A 329 -9.97 17.75 -1.12
C PHE A 329 -10.15 18.45 0.22
N SER A 330 -10.74 17.77 1.20
CA SER A 330 -10.67 18.22 2.58
C SER A 330 -9.23 18.11 3.11
N LEU A 331 -8.88 18.90 4.12
CA LEU A 331 -7.53 18.89 4.69
C LEU A 331 -7.05 17.48 5.12
N PRO A 332 -7.88 16.63 5.77
CA PRO A 332 -7.47 15.25 6.08
C PRO A 332 -7.10 14.41 4.86
N ILE A 333 -7.81 14.57 3.74
CA ILE A 333 -7.52 13.86 2.49
C ILE A 333 -6.21 14.39 1.89
N VAL A 334 -5.97 15.71 1.92
CA VAL A 334 -4.70 16.29 1.47
C VAL A 334 -3.53 15.71 2.25
N VAL A 335 -3.63 15.67 3.59
CA VAL A 335 -2.58 15.13 4.46
C VAL A 335 -2.37 13.64 4.21
N ASP A 336 -3.43 12.84 4.04
CA ASP A 336 -3.31 11.41 3.72
C ASP A 336 -2.64 11.17 2.35
N VAL A 337 -2.95 11.99 1.34
CA VAL A 337 -2.26 11.94 0.04
C VAL A 337 -0.77 12.29 0.19
N MET A 338 -0.45 13.38 0.89
CA MET A 338 0.94 13.79 1.13
C MET A 338 1.73 12.73 1.89
N LEU A 339 1.13 12.14 2.92
CA LEU A 339 1.75 11.08 3.72
C LEU A 339 2.03 9.85 2.86
N GLN A 340 1.05 9.39 2.07
CA GLN A 340 1.26 8.24 1.19
C GLN A 340 2.35 8.48 0.14
N VAL A 341 2.41 9.68 -0.46
CA VAL A 341 3.50 10.06 -1.37
C VAL A 341 4.84 10.05 -0.65
N ALA A 342 4.94 10.67 0.53
CA ALA A 342 6.16 10.71 1.32
C ALA A 342 6.68 9.31 1.67
N ARG A 343 5.78 8.38 2.04
CA ARG A 343 6.14 6.98 2.30
C ARG A 343 6.67 6.26 1.06
N GLY A 344 6.04 6.48 -0.09
CA GLY A 344 6.54 5.95 -1.37
C GLY A 344 7.94 6.46 -1.69
N MET A 345 8.16 7.77 -1.52
CA MET A 345 9.46 8.41 -1.76
C MET A 345 10.55 7.94 -0.78
N GLU A 346 10.24 7.85 0.51
CA GLU A 346 11.16 7.33 1.54
C GLU A 346 11.61 5.90 1.19
N PHE A 347 10.68 5.04 0.80
CA PHE A 347 11.00 3.69 0.37
C PHE A 347 11.94 3.69 -0.84
N LEU A 348 11.66 4.48 -1.87
CA LEU A 348 12.53 4.57 -3.05
C LEU A 348 13.93 5.09 -2.70
N HIS A 349 14.01 6.13 -1.87
CA HIS A 349 15.28 6.69 -1.40
C HIS A 349 16.09 5.68 -0.56
N SER A 350 15.43 4.87 0.26
CA SER A 350 16.08 3.78 1.01
C SER A 350 16.75 2.73 0.09
N ARG A 351 16.29 2.64 -1.16
CA ARG A 351 16.82 1.78 -2.22
C ARG A 351 17.74 2.52 -3.19
N LYS A 352 18.08 3.78 -2.91
CA LYS A 352 18.87 4.67 -3.79
C LYS A 352 18.25 4.84 -5.18
N ILE A 353 16.92 4.85 -5.24
CA ILE A 353 16.15 5.12 -6.46
C ILE A 353 15.54 6.50 -6.32
N TYR A 354 15.80 7.37 -7.30
CA TYR A 354 15.32 8.74 -7.33
C TYR A 354 14.35 8.88 -8.50
N VAL A 355 13.17 9.45 -8.25
CA VAL A 355 12.13 9.61 -9.29
C VAL A 355 12.56 10.61 -10.36
N GLY A 356 13.33 11.65 -9.99
CA GLY A 356 13.84 12.67 -10.91
C GLY A 356 12.79 13.70 -11.35
N ASP A 357 11.56 13.27 -11.64
CA ASP A 357 10.46 14.12 -12.10
C ASP A 357 9.17 13.83 -11.30
N LEU A 358 9.17 14.20 -10.01
CA LEU A 358 7.99 14.03 -9.17
C LEU A 358 6.97 15.15 -9.43
N ASN A 359 5.90 14.83 -10.15
CA ASN A 359 4.85 15.76 -10.51
C ASN A 359 3.45 15.11 -10.42
N PRO A 360 2.35 15.87 -10.58
CA PRO A 360 1.00 15.31 -10.47
C PRO A 360 0.60 14.24 -11.49
N THR A 361 1.30 14.09 -12.64
CA THR A 361 1.03 13.00 -13.60
C THR A 361 1.70 11.69 -13.17
N ASN A 362 2.72 11.76 -12.31
CA ASN A 362 3.43 10.61 -11.74
C ASN A 362 2.86 10.13 -10.38
N ILE A 363 1.77 10.74 -9.89
CA ILE A 363 1.06 10.32 -8.68
C ILE A 363 -0.28 9.70 -9.08
N PHE A 364 -0.42 8.38 -8.91
CA PHE A 364 -1.65 7.66 -9.21
C PHE A 364 -2.58 7.54 -8.01
N LEU A 365 -3.88 7.67 -8.27
CA LEU A 365 -4.97 7.55 -7.33
C LEU A 365 -5.84 6.33 -7.66
N LYS A 366 -6.27 5.62 -6.61
CA LYS A 366 -7.29 4.57 -6.68
C LYS A 366 -8.28 4.76 -5.52
N PRO A 367 -9.58 5.00 -5.76
CA PRO A 367 -10.54 5.21 -4.68
C PRO A 367 -10.58 4.01 -3.71
N ARG A 368 -10.59 4.28 -2.40
CA ARG A 368 -10.77 3.23 -1.39
C ARG A 368 -12.25 2.83 -1.34
N LYS A 369 -12.56 1.53 -1.44
CA LYS A 369 -13.96 1.04 -1.47
C LYS A 369 -14.69 1.21 -0.13
N SER A 370 -13.92 1.24 0.96
CA SER A 370 -14.36 1.35 2.35
C SER A 370 -14.75 2.77 2.77
N THR A 371 -14.22 3.79 2.08
CA THR A 371 -14.33 5.19 2.54
C THR A 371 -14.43 6.16 1.38
N GLU A 372 -15.52 6.94 1.37
CA GLU A 372 -15.73 7.96 0.38
C GLU A 372 -14.68 9.08 0.49
N GLY A 373 -14.17 9.53 -0.65
CA GLY A 373 -13.18 10.61 -0.74
C GLY A 373 -11.73 10.24 -0.44
N TYR A 374 -11.45 9.07 0.14
CA TYR A 374 -10.07 8.62 0.39
C TYR A 374 -9.52 7.78 -0.77
N PHE A 375 -8.21 7.89 -1.00
CA PHE A 375 -7.52 7.23 -2.09
C PHE A 375 -6.40 6.35 -1.56
N HIS A 376 -6.15 5.24 -2.26
CA HIS A 376 -4.85 4.58 -2.26
C HIS A 376 -3.97 5.30 -3.27
N VAL A 377 -2.87 5.88 -2.80
CA VAL A 377 -1.98 6.73 -3.58
C VAL A 377 -0.67 6.00 -3.83
N LYS A 378 -0.22 6.02 -5.08
CA LYS A 378 1.02 5.37 -5.49
C LYS A 378 1.86 6.27 -6.38
N VAL A 379 3.15 6.41 -6.03
CA VAL A 379 4.15 7.09 -6.86
C VAL A 379 4.50 6.20 -8.05
N SER A 380 4.76 6.80 -9.21
CA SER A 380 5.20 6.15 -10.45
C SER A 380 6.30 6.98 -11.12
N GLY A 381 6.66 6.66 -12.37
CA GLY A 381 7.69 7.40 -13.10
C GLY A 381 9.12 7.18 -12.58
N PHE A 382 9.35 6.09 -11.85
CA PHE A 382 10.69 5.70 -11.40
C PHE A 382 11.23 4.52 -12.20
N GLY A 383 12.55 4.51 -12.41
CA GLY A 383 13.26 3.46 -13.13
C GLY A 383 13.06 3.52 -14.65
N LEU A 384 14.02 2.95 -15.37
CA LEU A 384 14.15 2.98 -16.84
C LEU A 384 14.33 4.40 -17.39
N THR A 385 15.07 5.23 -16.66
CA THR A 385 15.34 6.65 -16.99
C THR A 385 16.03 6.81 -18.35
N SER A 386 16.85 5.84 -18.75
CA SER A 386 17.52 5.78 -20.05
C SER A 386 16.55 5.64 -21.24
N ILE A 387 15.39 5.04 -21.02
CA ILE A 387 14.33 4.86 -22.03
C ILE A 387 13.45 6.11 -22.13
N GLU A 388 13.29 6.83 -21.02
CA GLU A 388 12.46 8.04 -20.92
C GLU A 388 13.13 9.28 -21.53
N ASN A 389 14.47 9.31 -21.55
CA ASN A 389 15.28 10.40 -22.10
C ASN A 389 15.40 10.42 -23.63
N ASN A 390 14.68 9.58 -24.38
CA ASN A 390 14.75 9.57 -25.84
C ASN A 390 13.83 10.66 -26.45
N PRO A 391 14.38 11.81 -26.92
CA PRO A 391 13.59 13.01 -27.25
C PRO A 391 12.63 12.81 -28.43
N SER A 392 12.90 11.80 -29.26
CA SER A 392 12.12 11.44 -30.44
C SER A 392 10.70 10.94 -30.13
N ARG A 393 10.38 10.63 -28.87
CA ARG A 393 9.07 10.07 -28.45
C ARG A 393 8.18 11.04 -27.67
N HIS A 394 8.69 12.19 -27.22
CA HIS A 394 7.91 13.22 -26.52
C HIS A 394 7.23 14.22 -27.47
N ALA A 395 7.58 14.21 -28.76
CA ALA A 395 7.11 15.16 -29.76
C ALA A 395 5.63 15.03 -30.18
N SER A 396 4.88 14.04 -29.68
CA SER A 396 3.50 13.77 -30.13
C SER A 396 2.44 13.77 -29.03
N SER A 397 2.64 14.53 -27.95
CA SER A 397 1.54 14.87 -27.05
C SER A 397 1.36 16.38 -27.04
N ASN A 398 0.10 16.83 -27.08
CA ASN A 398 -0.30 18.23 -26.92
C ASN A 398 0.11 18.75 -25.52
N GLN A 399 1.42 18.92 -25.28
CA GLN A 399 2.03 19.52 -24.09
C GLN A 399 2.00 21.05 -24.17
N SER A 400 1.00 21.64 -24.83
CA SER A 400 0.92 23.10 -24.97
C SER A 400 0.40 23.81 -23.70
N ALA A 401 0.52 23.21 -22.50
CA ALA A 401 0.01 23.80 -21.26
C ALA A 401 0.72 23.37 -19.96
N PHE A 402 1.73 22.49 -20.02
CA PHE A 402 2.43 22.03 -18.82
C PHE A 402 3.90 22.40 -18.97
N ASP A 403 4.33 23.48 -18.34
CA ASP A 403 5.74 23.79 -18.22
C ASP A 403 6.35 22.80 -17.19
N PRO A 404 7.15 21.82 -17.60
CA PRO A 404 7.74 20.84 -16.69
C PRO A 404 8.70 21.52 -15.70
N GLY A 405 9.21 22.71 -16.03
CA GLY A 405 10.19 23.44 -15.23
C GLY A 405 9.70 23.77 -13.82
N ILE A 406 8.39 23.99 -13.63
CA ILE A 406 7.83 24.40 -12.33
C ILE A 406 8.00 23.36 -11.22
N TRP A 407 8.22 22.09 -11.57
CA TRP A 407 8.40 20.99 -10.62
C TRP A 407 9.86 20.63 -10.37
N HIS A 408 10.79 21.19 -11.15
CA HIS A 408 12.20 20.93 -10.99
C HIS A 408 12.78 21.76 -9.83
N ALA A 409 13.77 21.18 -9.15
CA ALA A 409 14.53 21.91 -8.16
C ALA A 409 15.35 23.04 -8.83
N PRO A 410 15.55 24.19 -8.17
CA PRO A 410 16.25 25.34 -8.75
C PRO A 410 17.65 25.01 -9.28
N GLU A 411 18.39 24.13 -8.61
CA GLU A 411 19.72 23.68 -9.02
C GLU A 411 19.70 22.88 -10.34
N VAL A 412 18.62 22.12 -10.59
CA VAL A 412 18.45 21.36 -11.84
C VAL A 412 18.08 22.28 -12.99
N LEU A 413 17.24 23.29 -12.74
CA LEU A 413 16.91 24.32 -13.72
C LEU A 413 18.17 25.08 -14.15
N ALA A 414 19.01 25.47 -13.18
CA ALA A 414 20.29 26.12 -13.46
C ALA A 414 21.19 25.22 -14.33
N GLU A 415 21.36 23.93 -14.01
CA GLU A 415 22.17 23.02 -14.84
C GLU A 415 21.66 22.90 -16.29
N ASN A 416 20.35 22.87 -16.49
CA ASN A 416 19.76 22.78 -17.82
C ASN A 416 19.96 24.06 -18.64
N GLU A 417 19.93 25.24 -18.01
CA GLU A 417 20.27 26.51 -18.66
C GLU A 417 21.74 26.58 -19.09
N HIS A 418 22.66 25.96 -18.34
CA HIS A 418 24.10 25.94 -18.69
C HIS A 418 24.44 24.91 -19.78
N ARG A 419 23.56 23.94 -20.05
CA ARG A 419 23.73 22.92 -21.09
C ARG A 419 23.15 23.31 -22.45
N ASN A 420 22.23 24.27 -22.48
CA ASN A 420 21.69 24.89 -23.69
C ASN A 420 22.54 26.09 -24.12
#